data_AF-A0A3D4UZG3-F1
#
_entry.id   AF-A0A3D4UZG3-F1
#
_cell.length_a   1.000
_cell.length_b   1.000
_cell.length_c   1.000
_cell.angle_alpha   90.00
_cell.angle_beta   90.00
_cell.angle_gamma   90.00
#
_symmetry.space_group_name_H-M   'P 1'
#
loop_
_entity.id
_entity.type
_entity.pdbx_description
1 polymer ?
#
loop_
_entity_poly.entity_id
_entity_poly.type
_entity_poly.pdbx_seq_one_letter_code
_entity_poly.pdbx_strand_id
1 'polypeptide(L)'
;MNVSSTLRVGSAGILTTGSKSITGTGTFEVTSGTLQIGSSAGIASSGSTGNIRTNTRSFSTSGSYTYNGSTAQVSGSGLPSSVNNLTINNSSGVTLDNNIEVNGTLSLTSGVLIIESGNNLIANTKSIGSGKLRMKQTISGSNGWRLLSSPLSSNYVDLFDAITTQGYTGSSLGNAPVDSLQPSVLYYVESYPGTDNQRWRAPSNASASTQNGLGLYTYIFGNIASDSRYNNPLPVDLTVEGQEPSGTVDFGVTYTVAADSGWNLVGNPYTATIDWDDSGNWTKTNIDNTIYIWDYTTSQYKTWNGTTGDLGNGLISPFQGFWVKANDTSPALNVDEDAKTTNGNFVGKIVSGNNNPEPKFSIELSDDVNRTSTHFMFSKSAKLNKDSKDAYRLVPPPGISSYLDLASVSENKNRFSINNLPRDFGIPIKIPLSIDAYEKGFSADKPLHFVFKDFKNIPVGWSVYLVDTKSNTEINILTERTYLFNHTAERRKAAPNNVLRSKPKITVKASSKNRFYLRIDPGTEASDLPDEFMLSQNYPNPFNPSTKIKFTLPVQSNALLEVFDILGRKIATLASEELPAGQHIYEWDASRQSSGVYLYRLVTSQGIQIKRMTLIK
;
A
#
# COMPACT_ATOMS: atom_id res chain seq x y z
N MET A 1 35.18 27.73 16.18
CA MET A 1 36.06 26.94 17.08
C MET A 1 36.86 25.97 16.21
N ASN A 2 38.10 25.64 16.56
CA ASN A 2 38.89 24.60 15.88
C ASN A 2 39.08 23.41 16.82
N VAL A 3 38.77 22.19 16.36
CA VAL A 3 38.76 20.94 17.12
C VAL A 3 39.81 19.99 16.57
N SER A 4 40.86 19.72 17.36
CA SER A 4 41.99 18.83 17.00
C SER A 4 41.90 17.41 17.59
N SER A 5 41.02 17.20 18.57
CA SER A 5 40.72 15.92 19.22
C SER A 5 39.19 15.70 19.21
N THR A 6 38.58 15.17 20.27
CA THR A 6 37.11 15.01 20.33
C THR A 6 36.43 16.15 21.10
N LEU A 7 35.40 16.75 20.49
CA LEU A 7 34.42 17.62 21.17
C LEU A 7 33.08 16.89 21.23
N ARG A 8 32.62 16.55 22.44
CA ARG A 8 31.40 15.76 22.68
C ARG A 8 30.35 16.55 23.46
N VAL A 9 29.13 16.61 22.93
CA VAL A 9 27.93 17.15 23.59
C VAL A 9 27.20 15.98 24.26
N GLY A 10 27.50 15.78 25.54
CA GLY A 10 26.91 14.74 26.40
C GLY A 10 25.60 15.17 27.07
N SER A 11 25.00 14.25 27.84
CA SER A 11 23.76 14.50 28.61
C SER A 11 23.81 15.80 29.42
N ALA A 12 22.68 16.53 29.45
CA ALA A 12 22.52 17.90 29.97
C ALA A 12 23.42 18.99 29.35
N GLY A 13 24.39 18.65 28.49
CA GLY A 13 25.20 19.62 27.76
C GLY A 13 24.40 20.29 26.64
N ILE A 14 24.46 21.61 26.56
CA ILE A 14 23.88 22.41 25.47
C ILE A 14 25.02 23.15 24.76
N LEU A 15 25.08 23.03 23.43
CA LEU A 15 26.04 23.76 22.60
C LEU A 15 25.34 24.69 21.61
N THR A 16 25.45 25.99 21.83
CA THR A 16 24.90 27.01 20.93
C THR A 16 25.95 27.46 19.92
N THR A 17 25.72 27.18 18.64
CA THR A 17 26.66 27.56 17.55
C THR A 17 26.34 28.90 16.90
N GLY A 18 25.07 29.32 16.91
CA GLY A 18 24.60 30.48 16.16
C GLY A 18 24.97 30.39 14.68
N SER A 19 25.41 31.48 14.07
CA SER A 19 25.93 31.49 12.69
C SER A 19 27.40 31.06 12.57
N LYS A 20 28.07 30.65 13.66
CA LYS A 20 29.51 30.30 13.65
C LYS A 20 29.74 28.82 13.33
N SER A 21 30.86 28.52 12.68
CA SER A 21 31.29 27.16 12.40
C SER A 21 32.24 26.58 13.47
N ILE A 22 32.13 25.27 13.67
CA ILE A 22 33.09 24.45 14.39
C ILE A 22 33.85 23.65 13.33
N THR A 23 35.12 23.97 13.12
CA THR A 23 36.02 23.33 12.14
C THR A 23 37.05 22.46 12.84
N GLY A 24 37.86 21.73 12.08
CA GLY A 24 39.08 21.08 12.59
C GLY A 24 39.25 19.64 12.16
N THR A 25 40.45 19.10 12.38
CA THR A 25 40.83 17.76 11.94
C THR A 25 40.31 16.64 12.83
N GLY A 26 39.80 16.97 14.03
CA GLY A 26 39.28 16.02 15.00
C GLY A 26 37.82 15.62 14.78
N THR A 27 37.20 15.16 15.86
CA THR A 27 35.85 14.58 15.89
C THR A 27 34.88 15.50 16.63
N PHE A 28 33.69 15.71 16.06
CA PHE A 28 32.56 16.33 16.76
C PHE A 28 31.46 15.30 17.00
N GLU A 29 30.89 15.25 18.20
CA GLU A 29 29.86 14.26 18.56
C GLU A 29 28.71 14.89 19.36
N VAL A 30 27.47 14.65 18.95
CA VAL A 30 26.29 14.78 19.83
C VAL A 30 25.91 13.38 20.27
N THR A 31 25.90 13.11 21.58
CA THR A 31 25.57 11.76 22.12
C THR A 31 24.21 11.72 22.79
N SER A 32 23.94 12.64 23.72
CA SER A 32 22.63 12.77 24.40
C SER A 32 22.33 14.19 24.90
N GLY A 33 23.15 15.18 24.53
CA GLY A 33 22.88 16.60 24.79
C GLY A 33 22.18 17.31 23.63
N THR A 34 22.12 18.64 23.71
CA THR A 34 21.42 19.51 22.76
C THR A 34 22.39 20.32 21.90
N LEU A 35 22.26 20.22 20.58
CA LEU A 35 22.94 21.10 19.62
C LEU A 35 21.98 22.17 19.10
N GLN A 36 22.33 23.46 19.29
CA GLN A 36 21.59 24.56 18.70
C GLN A 36 22.30 25.11 17.44
N ILE A 37 21.55 25.16 16.34
CA ILE A 37 21.98 25.24 14.95
C ILE A 37 21.45 26.55 14.38
N GLY A 38 22.33 27.48 14.01
CA GLY A 38 21.99 28.77 13.41
C GLY A 38 22.49 28.98 11.98
N SER A 39 23.05 27.95 11.34
CA SER A 39 23.41 27.95 9.91
C SER A 39 22.18 27.66 9.05
N SER A 40 22.00 28.43 7.96
CA SER A 40 20.98 28.15 6.93
C SER A 40 21.11 26.74 6.33
N ALA A 41 22.33 26.22 6.23
CA ALA A 41 22.62 24.87 5.74
C ALA A 41 22.56 23.77 6.82
N GLY A 42 21.90 24.04 7.96
CA GLY A 42 21.62 23.07 9.02
C GLY A 42 22.88 22.38 9.59
N ILE A 43 22.80 21.05 9.68
CA ILE A 43 23.93 20.17 9.96
C ILE A 43 24.16 19.22 8.78
N ALA A 44 25.42 19.07 8.36
CA ALA A 44 25.80 18.18 7.26
C ALA A 44 26.66 17.02 7.78
N SER A 45 26.43 15.81 7.26
CA SER A 45 27.20 14.62 7.62
C SER A 45 28.69 14.72 7.25
N SER A 46 29.02 15.45 6.18
CA SER A 46 30.39 15.72 5.74
C SER A 46 30.50 17.09 5.04
N GLY A 47 31.61 17.37 4.34
CA GLY A 47 31.76 18.58 3.52
C GLY A 47 31.94 19.89 4.28
N SER A 48 31.77 21.02 3.60
CA SER A 48 32.11 22.37 4.08
C SER A 48 30.90 23.23 4.50
N THR A 49 29.71 22.65 4.57
CA THR A 49 28.42 23.32 4.88
C THR A 49 27.99 23.15 6.35
N GLY A 50 26.85 23.75 6.74
CA GLY A 50 26.27 23.65 8.09
C GLY A 50 27.08 24.34 9.20
N ASN A 51 26.70 24.13 10.47
CA ASN A 51 27.46 24.61 11.63
C ASN A 51 28.69 23.75 11.98
N ILE A 52 28.58 22.43 11.84
CA ILE A 52 29.66 21.49 12.16
C ILE A 52 30.43 21.13 10.89
N ARG A 53 31.74 21.39 10.90
CA ARG A 53 32.67 21.30 9.75
C ARG A 53 34.00 20.65 10.15
N THR A 54 33.96 19.74 11.11
CA THR A 54 35.09 18.85 11.46
C THR A 54 35.24 17.73 10.43
N ASN A 55 36.41 17.08 10.41
CA ASN A 55 36.66 15.88 9.59
C ASN A 55 35.68 14.75 9.92
N THR A 56 35.54 14.41 11.21
CA THR A 56 34.64 13.36 11.69
C THR A 56 33.48 13.98 12.46
N ARG A 57 32.27 13.46 12.24
CA ARG A 57 31.02 13.94 12.85
C ARG A 57 30.17 12.75 13.27
N SER A 58 29.56 12.84 14.44
CA SER A 58 28.54 11.91 14.91
C SER A 58 27.36 12.70 15.46
N PHE A 59 26.16 12.34 15.01
CA PHE A 59 24.90 12.90 15.47
C PHE A 59 24.06 11.71 15.95
N SER A 60 23.85 11.62 17.26
CA SER A 60 23.12 10.50 17.88
C SER A 60 21.60 10.69 17.79
N THR A 61 20.87 9.58 17.68
CA THR A 61 19.41 9.55 17.80
C THR A 61 18.94 9.88 19.22
N SER A 62 19.76 9.65 20.25
CA SER A 62 19.49 10.11 21.62
C SER A 62 19.78 11.60 21.84
N GLY A 63 20.38 12.28 20.84
CA GLY A 63 20.65 13.72 20.86
C GLY A 63 19.40 14.57 20.59
N SER A 64 19.44 15.83 21.03
CA SER A 64 18.40 16.82 20.78
C SER A 64 18.92 17.95 19.88
N TYR A 65 18.06 18.47 18.99
CA TYR A 65 18.46 19.39 17.94
C TYR A 65 17.53 20.61 17.92
N THR A 66 18.11 21.81 17.94
CA THR A 66 17.36 23.08 17.94
C THR A 66 17.77 23.91 16.74
N TYR A 67 16.81 24.27 15.88
CA TYR A 67 17.03 25.16 14.76
C TYR A 67 16.58 26.58 15.16
N ASN A 68 17.57 27.47 15.36
CA ASN A 68 17.40 28.82 15.88
C ASN A 68 18.24 29.87 15.14
N GLY A 69 18.37 29.71 13.82
CA GLY A 69 18.95 30.72 12.93
C GLY A 69 18.06 31.96 12.76
N SER A 70 18.66 33.03 12.22
CA SER A 70 17.97 34.29 11.89
C SER A 70 17.60 34.41 10.40
N THR A 71 17.68 33.31 9.67
CA THR A 71 17.34 33.15 8.25
C THR A 71 16.71 31.76 8.08
N ALA A 72 16.01 31.52 6.96
CA ALA A 72 15.48 30.18 6.67
C ALA A 72 16.58 29.12 6.74
N GLN A 73 16.25 27.97 7.33
CA GLN A 73 17.17 26.84 7.49
C GLN A 73 16.65 25.60 6.77
N VAL A 74 17.56 24.71 6.40
CA VAL A 74 17.25 23.30 6.12
C VAL A 74 17.75 22.44 7.29
N SER A 75 17.22 21.23 7.44
CA SER A 75 17.70 20.26 8.43
C SER A 75 19.16 19.86 8.16
N GLY A 76 19.47 19.59 6.90
CA GLY A 76 20.74 19.11 6.39
C GLY A 76 20.95 17.60 6.61
N SER A 77 21.79 17.01 5.76
CA SER A 77 22.09 15.56 5.71
C SER A 77 22.83 14.98 6.93
N GLY A 78 23.06 15.80 7.97
CA GLY A 78 23.61 15.38 9.25
C GLY A 78 22.55 15.08 10.31
N LEU A 79 21.28 15.46 10.11
CA LEU A 79 20.22 15.12 11.06
C LEU A 79 19.90 13.61 10.97
N PRO A 80 19.93 12.85 12.07
CA PRO A 80 19.51 11.45 12.07
C PRO A 80 18.03 11.32 11.76
N SER A 81 17.60 10.21 11.15
CA SER A 81 16.18 9.95 10.81
C SER A 81 15.27 9.74 12.02
N SER A 82 15.83 9.63 13.23
CA SER A 82 15.11 9.53 14.49
C SER A 82 15.90 10.29 15.56
N VAL A 83 15.26 11.15 16.35
CA VAL A 83 15.90 12.03 17.34
C VAL A 83 15.15 12.04 18.67
N ASN A 84 15.80 12.50 19.74
CA ASN A 84 15.19 12.60 21.07
C ASN A 84 14.22 13.79 21.11
N ASN A 85 14.71 15.00 20.88
CA ASN A 85 13.85 16.19 20.77
C ASN A 85 14.25 17.03 19.56
N LEU A 86 13.26 17.59 18.88
CA LEU A 86 13.43 18.54 17.78
C LEU A 86 12.76 19.86 18.17
N THR A 87 13.50 20.97 18.14
CA THR A 87 12.98 22.30 18.48
C THR A 87 13.11 23.25 17.30
N ILE A 88 12.00 23.82 16.86
CA ILE A 88 11.90 24.79 15.78
C ILE A 88 11.62 26.17 16.40
N ASN A 89 12.65 27.01 16.43
CA ASN A 89 12.59 28.36 16.99
C ASN A 89 13.23 29.35 16.03
N ASN A 90 12.70 29.38 14.80
CA ASN A 90 13.21 30.19 13.71
C ASN A 90 12.03 30.74 12.91
N SER A 91 11.76 32.04 13.08
CA SER A 91 10.64 32.74 12.42
C SER A 91 10.72 32.79 10.89
N SER A 92 11.88 32.50 10.30
CA SER A 92 12.05 32.36 8.84
C SER A 92 11.74 30.95 8.31
N GLY A 93 11.45 29.99 9.20
CA GLY A 93 11.11 28.61 8.86
C GLY A 93 12.31 27.67 8.76
N VAL A 94 12.01 26.37 8.83
CA VAL A 94 12.96 25.26 8.75
C VAL A 94 12.39 24.17 7.85
N THR A 95 13.12 23.75 6.81
CA THR A 95 12.72 22.67 5.91
C THR A 95 13.34 21.33 6.32
N LEU A 96 12.53 20.27 6.33
CA LEU A 96 12.97 18.88 6.52
C LEU A 96 13.31 18.25 5.17
N ASP A 97 14.59 17.93 4.99
CA ASP A 97 15.12 17.35 3.76
C ASP A 97 14.92 15.82 3.68
N ASN A 98 14.60 15.17 4.82
CA ASN A 98 14.44 13.73 4.97
C ASN A 98 13.27 13.41 5.92
N ASN A 99 12.81 12.15 5.90
CA ASN A 99 11.98 11.57 6.96
C ASN A 99 12.59 11.79 8.36
N ILE A 100 11.75 12.09 9.34
CA ILE A 100 12.16 12.30 10.74
C ILE A 100 11.15 11.74 11.74
N GLU A 101 11.66 11.03 12.74
CA GLU A 101 10.94 10.60 13.94
C GLU A 101 11.46 11.38 15.16
N VAL A 102 10.56 11.79 16.06
CA VAL A 102 10.87 12.50 17.30
C VAL A 102 10.30 11.70 18.47
N ASN A 103 11.16 10.96 19.15
CA ASN A 103 10.80 10.00 20.21
C ASN A 103 10.33 10.69 21.50
N GLY A 104 10.89 11.87 21.79
CA GLY A 104 10.48 12.78 22.84
C GLY A 104 9.57 13.86 22.27
N THR A 105 9.92 15.14 22.50
CA THR A 105 9.05 16.27 22.15
C THR A 105 9.48 16.96 20.86
N LEU A 106 8.52 17.16 19.94
CA LEU A 106 8.60 18.17 18.89
C LEU A 106 8.12 19.52 19.42
N SER A 107 9.03 20.48 19.55
CA SER A 107 8.75 21.83 20.08
C SER A 107 8.66 22.86 18.94
N LEU A 108 7.46 23.29 18.57
CA LEU A 108 7.21 24.33 17.56
C LEU A 108 7.10 25.71 18.20
N THR A 109 8.24 26.23 18.66
CA THR A 109 8.32 27.50 19.40
C THR A 109 8.01 28.71 18.51
N SER A 110 8.60 28.79 17.32
CA SER A 110 8.45 29.92 16.41
C SER A 110 8.76 29.54 14.95
N GLY A 111 7.92 30.03 14.03
CA GLY A 111 8.03 29.79 12.59
C GLY A 111 7.45 28.46 12.11
N VAL A 112 7.69 28.14 10.84
CA VAL A 112 7.08 26.99 10.16
C VAL A 112 8.09 25.87 9.97
N LEU A 113 7.73 24.65 10.37
CA LEU A 113 8.42 23.43 9.99
C LEU A 113 7.83 22.92 8.68
N ILE A 114 8.61 22.99 7.59
CA ILE A 114 8.20 22.62 6.25
C ILE A 114 8.62 21.17 5.96
N ILE A 115 7.66 20.32 5.65
CA ILE A 115 7.88 18.91 5.28
C ILE A 115 7.73 18.81 3.76
N GLU A 116 8.83 18.55 3.06
CA GLU A 116 8.86 18.43 1.59
C GLU A 116 8.14 17.17 1.07
N SER A 117 7.76 17.19 -0.21
CA SER A 117 6.96 16.12 -0.82
C SER A 117 7.65 14.75 -0.76
N GLY A 118 7.00 13.79 -0.11
CA GLY A 118 7.50 12.43 0.11
C GLY A 118 8.26 12.22 1.43
N ASN A 119 8.55 13.30 2.18
CA ASN A 119 9.05 13.19 3.55
C ASN A 119 7.90 13.02 4.56
N ASN A 120 8.19 12.34 5.67
CA ASN A 120 7.26 12.00 6.74
C ASN A 120 7.77 12.56 8.07
N LEU A 121 6.86 13.02 8.92
CA LEU A 121 7.14 13.46 10.29
C LEU A 121 6.35 12.60 11.28
N ILE A 122 7.06 11.90 12.17
CA ILE A 122 6.46 11.21 13.32
C ILE A 122 6.85 11.97 14.58
N ALA A 123 5.87 12.49 15.31
CA ALA A 123 6.05 13.17 16.59
C ALA A 123 4.76 13.12 17.41
N ASN A 124 4.62 12.12 18.29
CA ASN A 124 3.37 11.92 19.02
C ASN A 124 3.28 12.92 20.20
N THR A 125 4.38 13.17 20.91
CA THR A 125 4.46 14.30 21.87
C THR A 125 4.85 15.61 21.17
N LYS A 126 3.95 16.60 21.21
CA LYS A 126 4.11 17.92 20.57
C LYS A 126 3.98 19.05 21.61
N SER A 127 4.84 20.07 21.52
CA SER A 127 4.76 21.30 22.32
C SER A 127 4.65 22.50 21.39
N ILE A 128 3.47 23.11 21.34
CA ILE A 128 3.13 24.14 20.35
C ILE A 128 3.19 25.53 20.98
N GLY A 129 4.06 26.40 20.43
CA GLY A 129 4.12 27.83 20.72
C GLY A 129 3.38 28.63 19.66
N SER A 130 4.07 29.56 18.99
CA SER A 130 3.55 30.24 17.80
C SER A 130 3.94 29.55 16.48
N GLY A 131 4.66 28.43 16.55
CA GLY A 131 5.08 27.65 15.39
C GLY A 131 4.00 26.73 14.82
N LYS A 132 4.20 26.34 13.56
CA LYS A 132 3.25 25.50 12.79
C LYS A 132 3.96 24.42 11.99
N LEU A 133 3.21 23.40 11.59
CA LEU A 133 3.59 22.49 10.51
C LEU A 133 3.09 23.04 9.17
N ARG A 134 3.88 22.84 8.10
CA ARG A 134 3.40 22.93 6.72
C ARG A 134 3.85 21.69 5.96
N MET A 135 2.92 20.94 5.40
CA MET A 135 3.23 19.78 4.58
C MET A 135 3.01 20.09 3.10
N LYS A 136 3.81 19.46 2.24
CA LYS A 136 3.81 19.61 0.80
C LYS A 136 3.59 18.26 0.12
N GLN A 137 2.85 18.24 -1.00
CA GLN A 137 2.73 17.07 -1.88
C GLN A 137 2.74 17.51 -3.34
N THR A 138 3.75 17.06 -4.09
CA THR A 138 3.83 17.28 -5.53
C THR A 138 2.79 16.39 -6.23
N ILE A 139 1.89 17.01 -6.99
CA ILE A 139 0.90 16.37 -7.84
C ILE A 139 1.35 16.49 -9.30
N SER A 140 1.47 15.36 -9.99
CA SER A 140 2.00 15.28 -11.36
C SER A 140 1.07 14.48 -12.29
N GLY A 141 1.53 14.22 -13.52
CA GLY A 141 0.74 13.61 -14.59
C GLY A 141 -0.13 14.63 -15.32
N SER A 142 -1.27 14.16 -15.85
CA SER A 142 -2.25 14.96 -16.59
C SER A 142 -3.52 15.27 -15.77
N ASN A 143 -4.44 16.00 -16.37
CA ASN A 143 -5.64 16.54 -15.71
C ASN A 143 -6.71 15.47 -15.41
N GLY A 144 -7.34 15.57 -14.25
CA GLY A 144 -8.38 14.64 -13.82
C GLY A 144 -8.53 14.51 -12.31
N TRP A 145 -9.43 13.63 -11.91
CA TRP A 145 -9.70 13.34 -10.50
C TRP A 145 -8.52 12.69 -9.77
N ARG A 146 -8.37 13.02 -8.49
CA ARG A 146 -7.50 12.41 -7.47
C ARG A 146 -8.33 12.14 -6.22
N LEU A 147 -8.01 11.08 -5.45
CA LEU A 147 -8.48 10.97 -4.06
C LEU A 147 -7.42 11.59 -3.15
N LEU A 148 -7.78 12.64 -2.43
CA LEU A 148 -6.89 13.43 -1.58
C LEU A 148 -7.39 13.48 -0.13
N SER A 149 -6.57 13.98 0.79
CA SER A 149 -6.92 14.24 2.19
C SER A 149 -6.18 15.45 2.73
N SER A 150 -6.52 15.88 3.94
CA SER A 150 -5.83 16.94 4.68
C SER A 150 -5.00 16.32 5.81
N PRO A 151 -3.66 16.23 5.71
CA PRO A 151 -2.78 15.69 6.77
C PRO A 151 -2.54 16.65 7.95
N LEU A 152 -3.15 17.84 7.91
CA LEU A 152 -3.12 18.87 8.95
C LEU A 152 -4.52 19.48 9.06
N SER A 153 -4.96 19.82 10.27
CA SER A 153 -6.19 20.60 10.45
C SER A 153 -6.00 22.02 9.92
N SER A 154 -6.68 22.33 8.81
CA SER A 154 -6.64 23.63 8.12
C SER A 154 -7.99 23.93 7.46
N ASN A 155 -8.01 24.48 6.23
CA ASN A 155 -9.20 24.87 5.46
C ASN A 155 -9.00 24.65 3.95
N TYR A 156 -10.06 24.72 3.15
CA TYR A 156 -10.00 24.43 1.71
C TYR A 156 -9.41 25.55 0.83
N VAL A 157 -9.19 26.77 1.34
CA VAL A 157 -8.37 27.78 0.63
C VAL A 157 -6.90 27.39 0.71
N ASP A 158 -6.43 27.04 1.91
CA ASP A 158 -5.04 26.67 2.20
C ASP A 158 -4.64 25.35 1.52
N LEU A 159 -5.46 24.29 1.66
CA LEU A 159 -5.18 22.96 1.08
C LEU A 159 -5.11 22.93 -0.46
N PHE A 160 -5.71 23.91 -1.14
CA PHE A 160 -5.86 23.95 -2.60
C PHE A 160 -5.41 25.28 -3.22
N ASP A 161 -4.59 26.06 -2.53
CA ASP A 161 -4.11 27.38 -2.96
C ASP A 161 -3.41 27.36 -4.33
N ALA A 162 -2.62 26.31 -4.58
CA ALA A 162 -1.85 26.12 -5.81
C ALA A 162 -2.67 25.68 -7.03
N ILE A 163 -3.97 25.33 -6.88
CA ILE A 163 -4.81 24.82 -7.96
C ILE A 163 -6.11 25.61 -8.16
N THR A 164 -6.58 25.69 -9.40
CA THR A 164 -7.91 26.23 -9.70
C THR A 164 -9.01 25.31 -9.17
N THR A 165 -9.86 25.85 -8.29
CA THR A 165 -11.07 25.20 -7.77
C THR A 165 -12.34 25.94 -8.22
N GLN A 166 -13.48 25.25 -8.25
CA GLN A 166 -14.75 25.79 -8.76
C GLN A 166 -15.98 25.12 -8.14
N GLY A 167 -17.14 25.77 -8.28
CA GLY A 167 -18.47 25.20 -8.00
C GLY A 167 -18.86 25.19 -6.52
N TYR A 168 -18.17 25.99 -5.70
CA TYR A 168 -18.54 26.26 -4.31
C TYR A 168 -18.12 27.69 -3.89
N THR A 169 -18.76 28.21 -2.84
CA THR A 169 -18.51 29.58 -2.34
C THR A 169 -17.03 29.74 -1.97
N GLY A 170 -16.38 30.81 -2.45
CA GLY A 170 -14.98 31.09 -2.15
C GLY A 170 -13.94 30.23 -2.89
N SER A 171 -14.36 29.31 -3.77
CA SER A 171 -13.44 28.61 -4.69
C SER A 171 -12.84 29.56 -5.73
N SER A 172 -11.75 29.18 -6.39
CA SER A 172 -10.93 30.04 -7.26
C SER A 172 -11.71 30.68 -8.42
N LEU A 173 -12.69 29.97 -9.01
CA LEU A 173 -13.64 30.48 -10.01
C LEU A 173 -15.05 30.77 -9.43
N GLY A 174 -15.25 30.53 -8.14
CA GLY A 174 -16.50 30.78 -7.43
C GLY A 174 -17.68 29.92 -7.91
N ASN A 175 -18.83 30.59 -8.07
CA ASN A 175 -20.13 29.96 -8.36
C ASN A 175 -21.00 30.89 -9.23
N ALA A 176 -20.40 31.53 -10.24
CA ALA A 176 -21.13 32.40 -11.17
C ALA A 176 -22.01 31.57 -12.13
N PRO A 177 -23.01 32.16 -12.83
CA PRO A 177 -23.92 31.38 -13.69
C PRO A 177 -23.23 30.63 -14.83
N VAL A 178 -22.09 31.11 -15.32
CA VAL A 178 -21.26 30.44 -16.35
C VAL A 178 -20.43 29.30 -15.75
N ASP A 179 -20.17 29.38 -14.45
CA ASP A 179 -19.45 28.41 -13.61
C ASP A 179 -20.42 27.54 -12.80
N SER A 180 -21.68 27.42 -13.27
CA SER A 180 -22.70 26.42 -12.83
C SER A 180 -22.32 24.96 -13.19
N LEU A 181 -21.02 24.74 -13.36
CA LEU A 181 -20.36 23.48 -13.58
C LEU A 181 -20.34 22.64 -12.30
N GLN A 182 -19.92 21.39 -12.41
CA GLN A 182 -19.83 20.49 -11.27
C GLN A 182 -18.70 20.96 -10.32
N PRO A 183 -18.87 20.86 -8.99
CA PRO A 183 -17.83 21.24 -8.05
C PRO A 183 -16.56 20.41 -8.25
N SER A 184 -15.40 21.06 -8.25
CA SER A 184 -14.12 20.37 -8.46
C SER A 184 -13.54 19.74 -7.20
N VAL A 185 -14.08 20.08 -6.03
CA VAL A 185 -13.77 19.43 -4.75
C VAL A 185 -15.05 18.82 -4.21
N LEU A 186 -15.01 17.53 -3.93
CA LEU A 186 -16.13 16.77 -3.41
C LEU A 186 -15.71 15.89 -2.22
N TYR A 187 -16.66 15.59 -1.34
CA TYR A 187 -16.56 14.53 -0.32
C TYR A 187 -17.85 13.70 -0.34
N TYR A 188 -17.87 12.54 0.32
CA TYR A 188 -18.99 11.59 0.26
C TYR A 188 -19.62 11.38 1.65
N VAL A 189 -20.95 11.48 1.73
CA VAL A 189 -21.71 11.32 2.99
C VAL A 189 -22.62 10.09 2.90
N GLU A 190 -22.20 8.96 3.46
CA GLU A 190 -22.95 7.70 3.40
C GLU A 190 -24.34 7.85 4.03
N SER A 191 -24.44 8.46 5.21
CA SER A 191 -25.71 8.69 5.91
C SER A 191 -26.77 9.53 5.17
N TYR A 192 -26.47 10.13 4.01
CA TYR A 192 -27.45 10.92 3.26
C TYR A 192 -28.45 10.04 2.47
N PRO A 193 -29.77 10.27 2.60
CA PRO A 193 -30.79 9.49 1.91
C PRO A 193 -30.78 9.61 0.38
N GLY A 194 -30.84 8.47 -0.30
CA GLY A 194 -30.98 8.36 -1.76
C GLY A 194 -29.96 7.39 -2.37
N THR A 195 -29.72 7.55 -3.67
CA THR A 195 -28.66 6.81 -4.39
C THR A 195 -27.27 7.29 -4.00
N ASP A 196 -26.23 6.47 -4.21
CA ASP A 196 -24.81 6.87 -4.04
C ASP A 196 -24.48 8.19 -4.74
N ASN A 197 -25.11 8.44 -5.87
CA ASN A 197 -24.96 9.64 -6.67
C ASN A 197 -25.58 10.91 -6.06
N GLN A 198 -26.32 10.79 -4.96
CA GLN A 198 -26.88 11.90 -4.18
C GLN A 198 -26.10 12.15 -2.87
N ARG A 199 -25.10 11.31 -2.55
CA ARG A 199 -24.26 11.39 -1.34
C ARG A 199 -23.02 12.27 -1.48
N TRP A 200 -22.59 12.54 -2.70
CA TRP A 200 -21.52 13.50 -3.03
C TRP A 200 -21.87 14.95 -2.65
N ARG A 201 -21.04 15.59 -1.83
CA ARG A 201 -21.16 16.99 -1.36
C ARG A 201 -19.94 17.80 -1.80
N ALA A 202 -20.12 19.10 -1.99
CA ALA A 202 -19.02 20.06 -2.07
C ALA A 202 -18.84 20.79 -0.72
N PRO A 203 -17.68 21.39 -0.45
CA PRO A 203 -17.52 22.32 0.67
C PRO A 203 -18.60 23.42 0.62
N SER A 204 -19.13 23.83 1.77
CA SER A 204 -20.10 24.95 1.85
C SER A 204 -19.46 26.31 1.56
N ASN A 205 -18.19 26.45 1.95
CA ASN A 205 -17.31 27.57 1.64
C ASN A 205 -15.85 27.06 1.61
N ALA A 206 -14.99 27.67 0.79
CA ALA A 206 -13.56 27.38 0.81
C ALA A 206 -12.91 27.70 2.17
N SER A 207 -13.40 28.72 2.89
CA SER A 207 -12.93 29.04 4.24
C SER A 207 -13.41 28.08 5.34
N ALA A 208 -14.22 27.06 5.01
CA ALA A 208 -14.58 26.02 5.95
C ALA A 208 -13.36 25.17 6.32
N SER A 209 -13.32 24.68 7.56
CA SER A 209 -12.24 23.81 8.02
C SER A 209 -12.23 22.47 7.26
N THR A 210 -11.04 21.95 6.99
CA THR A 210 -10.88 20.54 6.63
C THR A 210 -11.18 19.67 7.85
N GLN A 211 -11.82 18.52 7.65
CA GLN A 211 -12.08 17.57 8.73
C GLN A 211 -10.98 16.51 8.73
N ASN A 212 -10.42 16.22 9.92
CA ASN A 212 -9.42 15.16 10.07
C ASN A 212 -10.03 13.82 9.63
N GLY A 213 -9.28 13.03 8.87
CA GLY A 213 -9.72 11.74 8.35
C GLY A 213 -10.64 11.80 7.12
N LEU A 214 -11.17 12.97 6.75
CA LEU A 214 -12.09 13.11 5.62
C LEU A 214 -11.36 12.91 4.29
N GLY A 215 -11.87 11.96 3.49
CA GLY A 215 -11.41 11.79 2.12
C GLY A 215 -12.09 12.79 1.18
N LEU A 216 -11.28 13.36 0.30
CA LEU A 216 -11.68 14.31 -0.72
C LEU A 216 -11.50 13.69 -2.10
N TYR A 217 -12.36 14.07 -3.04
CA TYR A 217 -12.29 13.72 -4.43
C TYR A 217 -12.19 15.01 -5.24
N THR A 218 -10.99 15.27 -5.76
CA THR A 218 -10.62 16.58 -6.31
C THR A 218 -10.22 16.47 -7.78
N TYR A 219 -10.82 17.28 -8.65
CA TYR A 219 -10.45 17.38 -10.06
C TYR A 219 -9.33 18.40 -10.27
N ILE A 220 -8.20 17.94 -10.75
CA ILE A 220 -7.04 18.76 -11.08
C ILE A 220 -7.14 19.17 -12.56
N PHE A 221 -7.43 20.43 -12.86
CA PHE A 221 -7.67 20.89 -14.23
C PHE A 221 -6.42 20.95 -15.12
N GLY A 222 -5.25 21.17 -14.52
CA GLY A 222 -4.01 21.41 -15.25
C GLY A 222 -4.06 22.72 -16.06
N ASN A 223 -3.33 22.73 -17.18
CA ASN A 223 -3.39 23.78 -18.18
C ASN A 223 -4.32 23.34 -19.34
N ILE A 224 -5.36 24.12 -19.63
CA ILE A 224 -6.31 23.89 -20.73
C ILE A 224 -6.08 25.00 -21.78
N ALA A 225 -5.30 24.70 -22.82
CA ALA A 225 -4.84 25.68 -23.80
C ALA A 225 -5.94 26.45 -24.56
N SER A 226 -7.20 25.99 -24.50
CA SER A 226 -8.38 26.66 -25.09
C SER A 226 -9.19 27.52 -24.11
N ASP A 227 -8.85 27.55 -22.82
CA ASP A 227 -9.61 28.27 -21.78
C ASP A 227 -8.64 28.86 -20.73
N SER A 228 -8.43 30.17 -20.79
CA SER A 228 -7.44 30.89 -19.98
C SER A 228 -7.72 30.90 -18.47
N ARG A 229 -8.88 30.38 -18.01
CA ARG A 229 -9.19 30.18 -16.59
C ARG A 229 -8.43 29.01 -15.94
N TYR A 230 -7.95 28.06 -16.73
CA TYR A 230 -7.25 26.87 -16.24
C TYR A 230 -5.83 26.87 -16.78
N ASN A 231 -4.92 27.52 -16.06
CA ASN A 231 -3.56 27.80 -16.51
C ASN A 231 -2.49 27.30 -15.52
N ASN A 232 -2.83 26.34 -14.65
CA ASN A 232 -1.92 25.71 -13.69
C ASN A 232 -1.23 24.49 -14.35
N PRO A 233 -0.03 24.60 -14.96
CA PRO A 233 0.66 23.42 -15.49
C PRO A 233 0.97 22.40 -14.38
N LEU A 234 1.05 21.13 -14.75
CA LEU A 234 1.55 20.07 -13.88
C LEU A 234 3.03 19.78 -14.22
N PRO A 235 3.87 19.41 -13.23
CA PRO A 235 3.54 19.19 -11.83
C PRO A 235 3.25 20.48 -11.05
N VAL A 236 2.44 20.36 -10.01
CA VAL A 236 2.13 21.43 -9.05
C VAL A 236 2.36 20.91 -7.63
N ASP A 237 2.89 21.77 -6.75
CA ASP A 237 3.05 21.44 -5.34
C ASP A 237 1.80 21.90 -4.58
N LEU A 238 0.99 20.97 -4.07
CA LEU A 238 -0.02 21.30 -3.06
C LEU A 238 0.69 21.53 -1.73
N THR A 239 0.22 22.53 -0.98
CA THR A 239 0.63 22.76 0.41
C THR A 239 -0.57 22.78 1.34
N VAL A 240 -0.31 22.54 2.62
CA VAL A 240 -1.28 22.79 3.71
C VAL A 240 -0.49 23.19 4.96
N GLU A 241 -0.96 24.20 5.68
CA GLU A 241 -0.35 24.73 6.90
C GLU A 241 -1.33 24.66 8.08
N GLY A 242 -0.88 24.07 9.19
CA GLY A 242 -1.75 23.84 10.34
C GLY A 242 -1.07 23.11 11.49
N GLN A 243 -1.84 22.25 12.16
CA GLN A 243 -1.37 21.33 13.19
C GLN A 243 -1.84 19.91 12.86
N GLU A 244 -1.03 18.91 13.17
CA GLU A 244 -1.43 17.50 13.09
C GLU A 244 -2.34 17.16 14.29
N PRO A 245 -3.38 16.32 14.14
CA PRO A 245 -4.09 15.76 15.29
C PRO A 245 -3.17 15.02 16.28
N SER A 246 -3.70 14.74 17.47
CA SER A 246 -3.01 14.07 18.58
C SER A 246 -3.86 12.90 19.09
N GLY A 247 -3.25 11.74 19.30
CA GLY A 247 -3.93 10.50 19.62
C GLY A 247 -4.85 9.98 18.51
N THR A 248 -5.81 9.16 18.92
CA THR A 248 -6.73 8.43 18.04
C THR A 248 -7.66 9.34 17.24
N VAL A 249 -7.75 9.10 15.93
CA VAL A 249 -8.69 9.77 15.01
C VAL A 249 -9.82 8.81 14.63
N ASP A 250 -11.06 9.20 14.94
CA ASP A 250 -12.29 8.59 14.40
C ASP A 250 -12.58 9.15 13.01
N PHE A 251 -12.87 8.26 12.05
CA PHE A 251 -13.19 8.62 10.66
C PHE A 251 -14.68 8.96 10.43
N GLY A 252 -15.55 8.80 11.42
CA GLY A 252 -16.98 9.14 11.33
C GLY A 252 -17.77 8.27 10.35
N VAL A 253 -17.32 7.04 10.12
CA VAL A 253 -17.91 6.09 9.15
C VAL A 253 -19.36 5.76 9.48
N THR A 254 -20.21 5.64 8.46
CA THR A 254 -21.65 5.36 8.62
C THR A 254 -22.15 4.26 7.68
N TYR A 255 -23.28 3.64 8.05
CA TYR A 255 -23.92 2.55 7.30
C TYR A 255 -25.44 2.71 7.24
N THR A 256 -25.98 2.87 6.04
CA THR A 256 -27.42 3.07 5.79
C THR A 256 -28.03 1.79 5.23
N VAL A 257 -28.68 1.01 6.10
CA VAL A 257 -29.36 -0.27 5.79
C VAL A 257 -30.24 -0.17 4.53
N ALA A 258 -31.01 0.92 4.39
CA ALA A 258 -31.95 1.12 3.28
C ALA A 258 -31.30 1.34 1.90
N ALA A 259 -29.98 1.43 1.82
CA ALA A 259 -29.22 1.66 0.57
C ALA A 259 -28.20 0.54 0.24
N ASP A 260 -27.92 -0.38 1.17
CA ASP A 260 -26.95 -1.49 1.03
C ASP A 260 -25.63 -1.12 0.33
N SER A 261 -25.09 0.05 0.69
CA SER A 261 -23.91 0.65 0.06
C SER A 261 -22.76 0.72 1.07
N GLY A 262 -22.90 1.47 2.17
CA GLY A 262 -21.89 1.51 3.23
C GLY A 262 -20.52 2.07 2.82
N TRP A 263 -20.38 2.62 1.61
CA TRP A 263 -19.14 3.21 1.13
C TRP A 263 -18.83 4.50 1.88
N ASN A 264 -17.64 4.61 2.45
CA ASN A 264 -17.18 5.81 3.12
C ASN A 264 -15.85 6.25 2.50
N LEU A 265 -15.71 7.56 2.22
CA LEU A 265 -14.50 8.14 1.64
C LEU A 265 -13.70 8.83 2.75
N VAL A 266 -12.55 8.25 3.05
CA VAL A 266 -11.65 8.62 4.15
C VAL A 266 -10.26 8.98 3.60
N GLY A 267 -9.34 9.41 4.44
CA GLY A 267 -7.99 9.78 4.01
C GLY A 267 -7.03 9.98 5.16
N ASN A 268 -5.72 9.84 4.91
CA ASN A 268 -4.71 9.92 5.98
C ASN A 268 -4.79 11.30 6.70
N PRO A 269 -4.98 11.33 8.04
CA PRO A 269 -5.10 12.57 8.82
C PRO A 269 -3.77 13.11 9.37
N TYR A 270 -2.64 12.44 9.10
CA TYR A 270 -1.34 12.73 9.71
C TYR A 270 -0.25 13.10 8.68
N THR A 271 0.87 13.65 9.18
CA THR A 271 2.06 14.03 8.42
C THR A 271 3.07 12.89 8.18
N ALA A 272 2.68 11.66 8.47
CA ALA A 272 3.38 10.43 8.11
C ALA A 272 2.41 9.39 7.53
N THR A 273 2.92 8.47 6.73
CA THR A 273 2.16 7.31 6.24
C THR A 273 1.54 6.55 7.40
N ILE A 274 0.28 6.10 7.26
CA ILE A 274 -0.33 5.12 8.17
C ILE A 274 -0.28 3.73 7.54
N ASP A 275 0.05 2.72 8.34
CA ASP A 275 -0.05 1.32 7.90
C ASP A 275 -1.43 0.76 8.23
N TRP A 276 -2.21 0.41 7.21
CA TRP A 276 -3.50 -0.26 7.35
C TRP A 276 -3.40 -1.66 7.95
N ASP A 277 -2.23 -2.31 7.86
CA ASP A 277 -2.06 -3.70 8.31
C ASP A 277 -1.72 -3.81 9.80
N ASP A 278 -1.47 -2.68 10.48
CA ASP A 278 -1.24 -2.62 11.93
C ASP A 278 -2.55 -2.83 12.72
N SER A 279 -2.94 -4.10 12.87
CA SER A 279 -4.11 -4.49 13.65
C SER A 279 -4.07 -4.12 15.15
N GLY A 280 -2.93 -3.66 15.69
CA GLY A 280 -2.83 -3.19 17.08
C GLY A 280 -3.38 -1.77 17.24
N ASN A 281 -3.11 -0.90 16.26
CA ASN A 281 -3.41 0.54 16.31
C ASN A 281 -4.62 0.97 15.45
N TRP A 282 -5.44 0.01 14.99
CA TRP A 282 -6.69 0.27 14.26
C TRP A 282 -7.91 -0.39 14.90
N THR A 283 -8.99 0.39 15.08
CA THR A 283 -10.34 -0.17 15.28
C THR A 283 -11.03 -0.32 13.93
N LYS A 284 -11.56 -1.51 13.61
CA LYS A 284 -12.25 -1.81 12.33
C LYS A 284 -13.56 -2.59 12.54
N THR A 285 -14.46 -2.06 13.36
CA THR A 285 -15.74 -2.71 13.69
C THR A 285 -16.74 -2.56 12.53
N ASN A 286 -17.27 -3.68 12.03
CA ASN A 286 -18.23 -3.74 10.92
C ASN A 286 -17.76 -3.01 9.64
N ILE A 287 -16.44 -3.09 9.38
CA ILE A 287 -15.75 -2.61 8.18
C ILE A 287 -15.17 -3.81 7.42
N ASP A 288 -15.29 -3.83 6.09
CA ASP A 288 -14.54 -4.76 5.24
C ASP A 288 -13.04 -4.36 5.27
N ASN A 289 -12.11 -5.31 5.44
CA ASN A 289 -10.67 -4.98 5.59
C ASN A 289 -10.00 -4.51 4.28
N THR A 290 -10.79 -4.17 3.25
CA THR A 290 -10.34 -3.80 1.92
C THR A 290 -10.38 -2.28 1.73
N ILE A 291 -9.21 -1.70 1.42
CA ILE A 291 -9.05 -0.31 1.00
C ILE A 291 -8.96 -0.19 -0.53
N TYR A 292 -9.43 0.94 -1.07
CA TYR A 292 -9.41 1.23 -2.50
C TYR A 292 -8.86 2.65 -2.74
N ILE A 293 -7.75 2.76 -3.48
CA ILE A 293 -7.10 4.04 -3.83
C ILE A 293 -7.21 4.26 -5.34
N TRP A 294 -7.52 5.48 -5.78
CA TRP A 294 -7.65 5.83 -7.19
C TRP A 294 -6.28 6.23 -7.76
N ASP A 295 -5.66 5.35 -8.55
CA ASP A 295 -4.49 5.68 -9.34
C ASP A 295 -4.94 6.27 -10.69
N TYR A 296 -4.85 7.59 -10.78
CA TYR A 296 -5.11 8.32 -12.02
C TYR A 296 -4.23 7.86 -13.19
N THR A 297 -2.97 7.48 -12.92
CA THR A 297 -1.95 7.15 -13.93
C THR A 297 -2.32 5.92 -14.74
N THR A 298 -2.83 4.88 -14.08
CA THR A 298 -3.41 3.70 -14.77
C THR A 298 -4.93 3.80 -14.97
N SER A 299 -5.58 4.85 -14.44
CA SER A 299 -7.04 5.04 -14.45
C SER A 299 -7.83 3.83 -13.92
N GLN A 300 -7.32 3.23 -12.84
CA GLN A 300 -7.91 2.09 -12.13
C GLN A 300 -7.88 2.34 -10.61
N TYR A 301 -8.78 1.68 -9.89
CA TYR A 301 -8.66 1.56 -8.43
C TYR A 301 -7.61 0.51 -8.09
N LYS A 302 -6.58 0.91 -7.36
CA LYS A 302 -5.66 0.01 -6.66
C LYS A 302 -6.33 -0.49 -5.39
N THR A 303 -6.11 -1.75 -5.04
CA THR A 303 -6.79 -2.42 -3.92
C THR A 303 -5.80 -3.07 -2.97
N TRP A 304 -6.19 -3.20 -1.70
CA TRP A 304 -5.49 -4.01 -0.69
C TRP A 304 -6.46 -4.51 0.36
N ASN A 305 -6.30 -5.75 0.82
CA ASN A 305 -7.17 -6.38 1.83
C ASN A 305 -6.42 -6.91 3.08
N GLY A 306 -5.18 -6.48 3.31
CA GLY A 306 -4.29 -7.05 4.33
C GLY A 306 -3.52 -8.30 3.87
N THR A 307 -3.55 -8.63 2.57
CA THR A 307 -2.95 -9.87 2.04
C THR A 307 -2.53 -9.76 0.57
N THR A 308 -3.37 -9.15 -0.27
CA THR A 308 -3.18 -9.06 -1.73
C THR A 308 -3.92 -7.86 -2.32
N GLY A 309 -3.67 -7.58 -3.60
CA GLY A 309 -4.28 -6.49 -4.37
C GLY A 309 -3.24 -5.58 -5.03
N ASP A 310 -3.68 -4.77 -6.01
CA ASP A 310 -2.82 -3.91 -6.83
C ASP A 310 -2.03 -2.81 -6.07
N LEU A 311 -2.19 -2.62 -4.75
CA LEU A 311 -1.30 -1.78 -3.94
C LEU A 311 -0.03 -2.53 -3.45
N GLY A 312 -0.14 -3.85 -3.23
CA GLY A 312 0.94 -4.69 -2.73
C GLY A 312 1.32 -4.54 -1.24
N ASN A 313 0.76 -3.56 -0.53
CA ASN A 313 0.86 -3.34 0.93
C ASN A 313 -0.28 -2.41 1.43
N GLY A 314 -0.41 -2.27 2.74
CA GLY A 314 -1.41 -1.39 3.39
C GLY A 314 -0.99 0.06 3.61
N LEU A 315 0.08 0.55 2.97
CA LEU A 315 0.68 1.85 3.31
C LEU A 315 -0.06 3.02 2.64
N ILE A 316 -0.66 3.89 3.46
CA ILE A 316 -1.45 5.05 3.01
C ILE A 316 -0.71 6.34 3.37
N SER A 317 0.01 6.92 2.42
CA SER A 317 0.82 8.13 2.66
C SER A 317 0.00 9.40 2.94
N PRO A 318 0.62 10.48 3.45
CA PRO A 318 -0.06 11.76 3.66
C PRO A 318 -0.67 12.32 2.38
N PHE A 319 -1.70 13.18 2.52
CA PHE A 319 -2.60 13.62 1.44
C PHE A 319 -3.36 12.49 0.71
N GLN A 320 -3.18 11.20 1.02
CA GLN A 320 -3.87 10.11 0.30
C GLN A 320 -5.31 9.91 0.80
N GLY A 321 -6.28 10.15 -0.09
CA GLY A 321 -7.67 9.70 0.10
C GLY A 321 -7.84 8.23 -0.35
N PHE A 322 -8.71 7.49 0.34
CA PHE A 322 -9.02 6.09 0.07
C PHE A 322 -10.47 5.73 0.46
N TRP A 323 -11.06 4.73 -0.18
CA TRP A 323 -12.37 4.20 0.21
C TRP A 323 -12.26 3.03 1.18
N VAL A 324 -13.22 2.96 2.08
CA VAL A 324 -13.56 1.80 2.92
C VAL A 324 -15.05 1.48 2.74
N LYS A 325 -15.47 0.26 3.11
CA LYS A 325 -16.89 -0.14 3.08
C LYS A 325 -17.32 -0.68 4.44
N ALA A 326 -18.34 -0.07 5.03
CA ALA A 326 -19.08 -0.64 6.15
C ALA A 326 -19.98 -1.80 5.66
N ASN A 327 -20.08 -2.85 6.48
CA ASN A 327 -20.79 -4.08 6.16
C ASN A 327 -21.94 -4.42 7.12
N ASP A 328 -22.08 -3.71 8.25
CA ASP A 328 -23.24 -3.75 9.14
C ASP A 328 -23.42 -2.40 9.86
N THR A 329 -24.53 -2.27 10.58
CA THR A 329 -24.90 -1.21 11.51
C THR A 329 -23.85 -0.99 12.62
N SER A 330 -23.83 0.22 13.18
CA SER A 330 -22.82 0.67 14.15
C SER A 330 -21.36 0.38 13.74
N PRO A 331 -20.93 0.76 12.51
CA PRO A 331 -19.54 0.65 12.14
C PRO A 331 -18.67 1.61 12.96
N ALA A 332 -17.41 1.24 13.20
CA ALA A 332 -16.41 2.12 13.79
C ALA A 332 -15.07 1.92 13.08
N LEU A 333 -14.47 3.02 12.62
CA LEU A 333 -13.15 3.03 12.03
C LEU A 333 -12.34 4.11 12.76
N ASN A 334 -11.32 3.69 13.50
CA ASN A 334 -10.41 4.58 14.21
C ASN A 334 -8.97 4.18 13.90
N VAL A 335 -8.07 5.15 13.79
CA VAL A 335 -6.62 4.94 13.70
C VAL A 335 -5.94 5.66 14.87
N ASP A 336 -4.99 5.01 15.53
CA ASP A 336 -4.14 5.67 16.52
C ASP A 336 -2.87 6.26 15.88
N GLU A 337 -2.26 7.24 16.54
CA GLU A 337 -1.05 7.87 16.02
C GLU A 337 0.21 6.98 16.14
N ASP A 338 0.15 5.90 16.91
CA ASP A 338 1.17 4.84 16.90
C ASP A 338 1.12 3.97 15.61
N ALA A 339 0.08 4.07 14.77
CA ALA A 339 0.02 3.43 13.43
C ALA A 339 0.86 4.16 12.35
N LYS A 340 1.57 5.24 12.71
CA LYS A 340 2.36 6.06 11.79
C LYS A 340 3.70 5.39 11.46
N THR A 341 4.13 5.49 10.20
CA THR A 341 5.41 4.96 9.70
C THR A 341 6.05 5.91 8.69
N THR A 342 7.38 5.90 8.60
CA THR A 342 8.14 6.66 7.58
C THR A 342 8.27 5.91 6.25
N ASN A 343 7.70 4.70 6.15
CA ASN A 343 7.65 3.91 4.93
C ASN A 343 6.51 4.35 4.01
N GLY A 344 6.40 3.73 2.83
CA GLY A 344 5.31 3.99 1.87
C GLY A 344 5.63 5.11 0.88
N ASN A 345 4.75 5.25 -0.12
CA ASN A 345 4.82 6.29 -1.15
C ASN A 345 3.39 6.69 -1.53
N PHE A 346 3.15 7.97 -1.84
CA PHE A 346 1.90 8.42 -2.44
C PHE A 346 1.60 7.63 -3.73
N VAL A 347 0.38 7.11 -3.89
CA VAL A 347 0.14 5.99 -4.80
C VAL A 347 0.00 6.44 -6.25
N GLY A 348 1.11 6.31 -6.98
CA GLY A 348 1.16 6.27 -8.45
C GLY A 348 2.11 5.18 -8.99
N LYS A 349 2.54 4.23 -8.13
CA LYS A 349 3.54 3.18 -8.43
C LYS A 349 3.42 1.99 -7.46
N ILE A 350 3.95 0.83 -7.86
CA ILE A 350 3.99 -0.48 -7.18
C ILE A 350 5.32 -1.18 -7.50
N VAL A 351 5.81 -2.24 -6.85
CA VAL A 351 5.35 -3.11 -5.72
C VAL A 351 6.50 -3.17 -4.66
N SER A 352 6.65 -4.00 -3.61
CA SER A 352 6.02 -5.18 -2.94
C SER A 352 6.78 -5.39 -1.60
N GLY A 353 6.35 -6.20 -0.61
CA GLY A 353 5.13 -7.00 -0.44
C GLY A 353 5.31 -8.09 0.65
N ASN A 354 4.22 -8.52 1.30
CA ASN A 354 4.28 -9.30 2.55
C ASN A 354 4.32 -10.84 2.40
N ASN A 355 5.01 -11.49 3.34
CA ASN A 355 5.19 -12.95 3.48
C ASN A 355 3.93 -13.69 4.01
N ASN A 356 2.75 -13.46 3.41
CA ASN A 356 1.52 -14.13 3.87
C ASN A 356 1.39 -15.56 3.30
N PRO A 357 0.89 -16.54 4.09
CA PRO A 357 0.85 -17.95 3.69
C PRO A 357 -0.21 -18.34 2.65
N GLU A 358 -1.25 -17.55 2.38
CA GLU A 358 -2.30 -18.00 1.44
C GLU A 358 -1.75 -18.24 0.02
N PRO A 359 -2.22 -19.30 -0.68
CA PRO A 359 -2.15 -19.39 -2.13
C PRO A 359 -2.78 -18.14 -2.76
N LYS A 360 -2.08 -17.51 -3.71
CA LYS A 360 -2.60 -16.37 -4.46
C LYS A 360 -1.96 -16.23 -5.84
N PHE A 361 -2.71 -15.64 -6.77
CA PHE A 361 -2.25 -15.27 -8.11
C PHE A 361 -3.09 -14.13 -8.70
N SER A 362 -2.59 -13.50 -9.76
CA SER A 362 -3.27 -12.42 -10.47
C SER A 362 -3.46 -12.77 -11.94
N ILE A 363 -4.57 -12.33 -12.51
CA ILE A 363 -4.79 -12.28 -13.95
C ILE A 363 -4.96 -10.82 -14.34
N GLU A 364 -4.09 -10.35 -15.24
CA GLU A 364 -4.20 -9.03 -15.86
C GLU A 364 -4.79 -9.19 -17.27
N LEU A 365 -5.66 -8.27 -17.69
CA LEU A 365 -6.13 -8.11 -19.06
C LEU A 365 -5.50 -6.85 -19.65
N SER A 366 -4.91 -6.95 -20.83
CA SER A 366 -4.20 -5.83 -21.48
C SER A 366 -4.45 -5.75 -23.00
N ASP A 367 -4.33 -4.52 -23.51
CA ASP A 367 -4.22 -4.17 -24.93
C ASP A 367 -2.86 -3.51 -25.24
N ASP A 368 -1.82 -3.96 -24.52
CA ASP A 368 -0.46 -3.42 -24.41
C ASP A 368 -0.36 -2.05 -23.70
N VAL A 369 -1.31 -1.15 -23.94
CA VAL A 369 -1.35 0.22 -23.41
C VAL A 369 -2.09 0.29 -22.07
N ASN A 370 -3.33 -0.18 -22.05
CA ASN A 370 -4.19 -0.27 -20.88
C ASN A 370 -4.01 -1.63 -20.20
N ARG A 371 -4.16 -1.66 -18.87
CA ARG A 371 -4.02 -2.86 -18.04
C ARG A 371 -5.06 -2.82 -16.91
N THR A 372 -5.61 -3.99 -16.57
CA THR A 372 -6.50 -4.14 -15.41
C THR A 372 -6.35 -5.54 -14.80
N SER A 373 -6.29 -5.63 -13.48
CA SER A 373 -6.12 -6.88 -12.73
C SER A 373 -7.46 -7.43 -12.22
N THR A 374 -7.51 -8.75 -12.01
CA THR A 374 -8.30 -9.39 -10.96
C THR A 374 -7.40 -10.41 -10.24
N HIS A 375 -7.51 -10.45 -8.91
CA HIS A 375 -6.69 -11.28 -8.05
C HIS A 375 -7.53 -12.42 -7.44
N PHE A 376 -6.87 -13.54 -7.17
CA PHE A 376 -7.44 -14.70 -6.50
C PHE A 376 -6.57 -15.03 -5.30
N MET A 377 -7.19 -15.25 -4.14
CA MET A 377 -6.53 -15.75 -2.94
C MET A 377 -7.37 -16.82 -2.26
N PHE A 378 -6.73 -17.69 -1.49
CA PHE A 378 -7.38 -18.88 -0.94
C PHE A 378 -7.13 -19.00 0.56
N SER A 379 -8.17 -18.79 1.38
CA SER A 379 -8.05 -18.78 2.85
C SER A 379 -9.06 -19.72 3.53
N LYS A 380 -8.73 -20.17 4.75
CA LYS A 380 -9.59 -21.07 5.54
C LYS A 380 -10.90 -20.42 6.02
N SER A 381 -10.91 -19.10 6.17
CA SER A 381 -12.09 -18.31 6.59
C SER A 381 -12.98 -17.86 5.42
N ALA A 382 -12.60 -18.20 4.19
CA ALA A 382 -13.26 -17.72 2.98
C ALA A 382 -14.60 -18.38 2.69
N LYS A 383 -15.39 -17.77 1.80
CA LYS A 383 -16.71 -18.28 1.37
C LYS A 383 -16.80 -18.34 -0.16
N LEU A 384 -17.69 -19.17 -0.69
CA LEU A 384 -17.95 -19.26 -2.14
C LEU A 384 -18.72 -18.04 -2.70
N ASN A 385 -19.20 -17.17 -1.80
CA ASN A 385 -19.92 -15.92 -2.07
C ASN A 385 -19.46 -14.87 -1.04
N LYS A 386 -19.61 -13.57 -1.40
CA LYS A 386 -19.04 -12.39 -0.73
C LYS A 386 -18.68 -12.56 0.77
N ASP A 387 -17.40 -12.41 1.09
CA ASP A 387 -16.89 -12.25 2.46
C ASP A 387 -16.18 -10.90 2.70
N SER A 388 -15.43 -10.75 3.79
CA SER A 388 -14.77 -9.50 4.21
C SER A 388 -13.34 -9.31 3.68
N LYS A 389 -12.76 -10.31 3.00
CA LYS A 389 -11.49 -10.20 2.26
C LYS A 389 -11.70 -10.02 0.74
N ASP A 390 -12.90 -10.21 0.22
CA ASP A 390 -13.25 -9.84 -1.16
C ASP A 390 -13.09 -8.34 -1.42
N ALA A 391 -12.84 -7.99 -2.69
CA ALA A 391 -12.86 -6.61 -3.17
C ALA A 391 -13.79 -6.48 -4.38
N TYR A 392 -14.79 -5.60 -4.30
CA TYR A 392 -15.72 -5.36 -5.41
C TYR A 392 -15.03 -4.73 -6.63
N ARG A 393 -15.48 -5.12 -7.83
CA ARG A 393 -15.06 -4.45 -9.07
C ARG A 393 -15.76 -3.11 -9.20
N LEU A 394 -15.04 -2.05 -8.84
CA LEU A 394 -15.41 -0.67 -9.17
C LEU A 394 -15.11 -0.39 -10.65
N VAL A 395 -15.98 0.39 -11.29
CA VAL A 395 -15.72 0.97 -12.62
C VAL A 395 -14.98 2.31 -12.47
N PRO A 396 -14.21 2.76 -13.49
CA PRO A 396 -13.65 4.11 -13.51
C PRO A 396 -14.72 5.20 -13.33
N PRO A 397 -14.35 6.43 -12.93
CA PRO A 397 -15.29 7.54 -12.73
C PRO A 397 -15.81 8.15 -14.05
N PRO A 398 -16.76 9.11 -14.01
CA PRO A 398 -17.24 9.78 -15.22
C PRO A 398 -16.13 10.59 -15.89
N GLY A 399 -16.19 10.68 -17.23
CA GLY A 399 -15.16 11.30 -18.07
C GLY A 399 -14.14 10.29 -18.62
N ILE A 400 -13.84 9.20 -17.88
CA ILE A 400 -13.03 8.10 -18.40
C ILE A 400 -13.87 7.29 -19.40
N SER A 401 -13.54 7.41 -20.68
CA SER A 401 -14.31 6.83 -21.79
C SER A 401 -13.59 5.68 -22.51
N SER A 402 -12.26 5.57 -22.38
CA SER A 402 -11.50 4.42 -22.87
C SER A 402 -10.85 3.71 -21.68
N TYR A 403 -11.11 2.41 -21.52
CA TYR A 403 -10.53 1.55 -20.49
C TYR A 403 -10.83 0.07 -20.74
N LEU A 404 -10.06 -0.81 -20.09
CA LEU A 404 -10.36 -2.24 -20.00
C LEU A 404 -11.06 -2.55 -18.67
N ASP A 405 -11.98 -3.50 -18.70
CA ASP A 405 -12.69 -3.99 -17.52
C ASP A 405 -12.54 -5.51 -17.38
N LEU A 406 -12.11 -5.95 -16.20
CA LEU A 406 -11.90 -7.35 -15.84
C LEU A 406 -12.42 -7.57 -14.41
N ALA A 407 -13.19 -8.63 -14.21
CA ALA A 407 -13.57 -9.11 -12.89
C ALA A 407 -13.76 -10.62 -12.89
N SER A 408 -13.52 -11.27 -11.76
CA SER A 408 -14.18 -12.54 -11.47
C SER A 408 -15.65 -12.31 -11.09
N VAL A 409 -16.50 -13.32 -11.21
CA VAL A 409 -17.94 -13.23 -10.95
C VAL A 409 -18.40 -14.40 -10.07
N SER A 410 -19.12 -14.14 -8.98
CA SER A 410 -19.70 -15.19 -8.13
C SER A 410 -21.04 -15.72 -8.67
N GLU A 411 -21.58 -16.78 -8.06
CA GLU A 411 -22.91 -17.32 -8.40
C GLU A 411 -24.02 -16.26 -8.26
N ASN A 412 -23.95 -15.46 -7.20
CA ASN A 412 -24.82 -14.31 -6.95
C ASN A 412 -24.53 -13.09 -7.87
N LYS A 413 -23.65 -13.25 -8.86
CA LYS A 413 -23.33 -12.27 -9.92
C LYS A 413 -22.67 -10.98 -9.44
N ASN A 414 -22.15 -10.99 -8.21
CA ASN A 414 -21.21 -9.96 -7.74
C ASN A 414 -19.92 -10.05 -8.56
N ARG A 415 -19.38 -8.89 -8.94
CA ARG A 415 -18.12 -8.76 -9.68
C ARG A 415 -17.02 -8.35 -8.72
N PHE A 416 -15.89 -9.06 -8.74
CA PHE A 416 -14.78 -8.83 -7.82
C PHE A 416 -13.45 -8.55 -8.52
N SER A 417 -12.68 -7.61 -7.98
CA SER A 417 -11.27 -7.34 -8.28
C SER A 417 -10.32 -8.19 -7.43
N ILE A 418 -10.72 -8.57 -6.21
CA ILE A 418 -10.06 -9.59 -5.39
C ILE A 418 -11.14 -10.59 -4.99
N ASN A 419 -10.91 -11.88 -5.26
CA ASN A 419 -11.81 -12.96 -4.93
C ASN A 419 -11.13 -13.89 -3.90
N ASN A 420 -11.67 -13.94 -2.69
CA ASN A 420 -11.19 -14.76 -1.60
C ASN A 420 -12.02 -16.05 -1.54
N LEU A 421 -11.40 -17.17 -1.92
CA LEU A 421 -12.07 -18.46 -2.05
C LEU A 421 -11.65 -19.43 -0.93
N PRO A 422 -12.49 -20.42 -0.58
CA PRO A 422 -12.11 -21.47 0.37
C PRO A 422 -10.79 -22.12 -0.05
N ARG A 423 -9.84 -22.26 0.89
CA ARG A 423 -8.58 -23.01 0.67
C ARG A 423 -8.83 -24.51 0.50
N ASP A 424 -9.81 -25.03 1.23
CA ASP A 424 -10.05 -26.46 1.41
C ASP A 424 -11.40 -26.83 0.75
N PHE A 425 -11.41 -26.89 -0.58
CA PHE A 425 -12.65 -26.96 -1.39
C PHE A 425 -13.03 -28.36 -1.91
N GLY A 426 -12.08 -29.30 -1.97
CA GLY A 426 -12.31 -30.75 -2.22
C GLY A 426 -12.83 -31.17 -3.62
N ILE A 427 -13.54 -30.29 -4.34
CA ILE A 427 -14.09 -30.52 -5.68
C ILE A 427 -13.74 -29.37 -6.63
N PRO A 428 -13.57 -29.57 -7.95
CA PRO A 428 -13.16 -28.50 -8.86
C PRO A 428 -14.05 -27.26 -8.85
N ILE A 429 -13.49 -26.12 -8.45
CA ILE A 429 -14.18 -24.81 -8.49
C ILE A 429 -14.16 -24.28 -9.93
N LYS A 430 -15.26 -23.66 -10.35
CA LYS A 430 -15.36 -22.89 -11.59
C LYS A 430 -15.66 -21.43 -11.28
N ILE A 431 -14.78 -20.52 -11.72
CA ILE A 431 -14.87 -19.07 -11.44
C ILE A 431 -15.08 -18.31 -12.77
N PRO A 432 -16.30 -17.90 -13.13
CA PRO A 432 -16.55 -17.10 -14.32
C PRO A 432 -15.78 -15.77 -14.33
N LEU A 433 -15.21 -15.40 -15.48
CA LEU A 433 -14.54 -14.12 -15.68
C LEU A 433 -15.38 -13.22 -16.59
N SER A 434 -15.63 -11.99 -16.17
CA SER A 434 -16.33 -10.95 -16.92
C SER A 434 -15.29 -9.99 -17.49
N ILE A 435 -15.30 -9.80 -18.82
CA ILE A 435 -14.45 -8.83 -19.52
C ILE A 435 -15.28 -7.96 -20.46
N ASP A 436 -14.89 -6.70 -20.59
CA ASP A 436 -15.26 -5.79 -21.69
C ASP A 436 -14.05 -4.89 -21.99
N ALA A 437 -13.90 -4.46 -23.25
CA ALA A 437 -13.03 -3.34 -23.61
C ALA A 437 -13.87 -2.16 -24.06
N TYR A 438 -13.54 -0.94 -23.62
CA TYR A 438 -14.25 0.28 -23.96
C TYR A 438 -13.30 1.29 -24.64
N GLU A 439 -13.76 1.91 -25.73
CA GLU A 439 -13.09 3.03 -26.38
C GLU A 439 -14.09 4.13 -26.74
N LYS A 440 -13.75 5.39 -26.44
CA LYS A 440 -14.64 6.55 -26.67
C LYS A 440 -16.05 6.34 -26.08
N GLY A 441 -16.10 5.55 -25.01
CA GLY A 441 -17.26 5.21 -24.21
C GLY A 441 -18.23 4.19 -24.82
N PHE A 442 -17.80 3.40 -25.80
CA PHE A 442 -18.55 2.26 -26.31
C PHE A 442 -17.71 0.99 -26.25
N SER A 443 -18.34 -0.18 -26.12
CA SER A 443 -17.62 -1.46 -26.21
C SER A 443 -16.92 -1.57 -27.57
N ALA A 444 -15.67 -2.01 -27.55
CA ALA A 444 -14.77 -2.00 -28.71
C ALA A 444 -14.23 -3.42 -29.01
N ASP A 445 -14.33 -3.84 -30.26
CA ASP A 445 -13.73 -5.09 -30.74
C ASP A 445 -12.23 -4.89 -30.96
N LYS A 446 -11.40 -5.61 -30.22
CA LYS A 446 -9.93 -5.49 -30.32
C LYS A 446 -9.21 -6.77 -29.88
N PRO A 447 -7.95 -7.01 -30.32
CA PRO A 447 -7.09 -7.99 -29.67
C PRO A 447 -6.86 -7.58 -28.21
N LEU A 448 -6.98 -8.55 -27.31
CA LEU A 448 -6.60 -8.44 -25.90
C LEU A 448 -5.76 -9.66 -25.54
N HIS A 449 -4.90 -9.53 -24.55
CA HIS A 449 -4.24 -10.70 -23.96
C HIS A 449 -4.45 -10.73 -22.45
N PHE A 450 -4.59 -11.94 -21.91
CA PHE A 450 -4.38 -12.17 -20.49
C PHE A 450 -2.87 -12.28 -20.20
N VAL A 451 -2.44 -11.80 -19.04
CA VAL A 451 -1.13 -12.08 -18.43
C VAL A 451 -1.38 -12.76 -17.09
N PHE A 452 -0.72 -13.90 -16.85
CA PHE A 452 -0.83 -14.68 -15.62
C PHE A 452 0.42 -14.45 -14.78
N LYS A 453 0.25 -13.89 -13.57
CA LYS A 453 1.35 -13.36 -12.75
C LYS A 453 1.10 -13.49 -11.24
N ASP A 454 2.07 -13.05 -10.45
CA ASP A 454 2.01 -12.93 -8.98
C ASP A 454 1.73 -14.24 -8.22
N PHE A 455 2.01 -15.39 -8.84
CA PHE A 455 1.88 -16.71 -8.23
C PHE A 455 2.71 -16.83 -6.94
N LYS A 456 2.04 -17.11 -5.82
CA LYS A 456 2.62 -17.35 -4.50
C LYS A 456 1.89 -18.49 -3.80
N ASN A 457 2.65 -19.38 -3.14
CA ASN A 457 2.14 -20.47 -2.30
C ASN A 457 1.12 -21.41 -2.98
N ILE A 458 1.10 -21.49 -4.31
CA ILE A 458 0.20 -22.42 -5.03
C ILE A 458 0.59 -23.85 -4.64
N PRO A 459 -0.33 -24.67 -4.10
CA PRO A 459 0.00 -26.04 -3.71
C PRO A 459 0.36 -26.91 -4.90
N VAL A 460 1.35 -27.80 -4.72
CA VAL A 460 1.90 -28.63 -5.82
C VAL A 460 0.87 -29.57 -6.48
N GLY A 461 -0.24 -29.87 -5.80
CA GLY A 461 -1.33 -30.70 -6.32
C GLY A 461 -2.41 -29.95 -7.11
N TRP A 462 -2.41 -28.60 -7.10
CA TRP A 462 -3.44 -27.81 -7.77
C TRP A 462 -3.15 -27.63 -9.26
N SER A 463 -4.15 -27.89 -10.11
CA SER A 463 -4.12 -27.48 -11.51
C SER A 463 -5.04 -26.28 -11.71
N VAL A 464 -4.54 -25.22 -12.35
CA VAL A 464 -5.30 -23.98 -12.60
C VAL A 464 -5.38 -23.71 -14.10
N TYR A 465 -6.59 -23.80 -14.64
CA TYR A 465 -6.86 -23.62 -16.07
C TYR A 465 -7.72 -22.41 -16.34
N LEU A 466 -7.31 -21.53 -17.26
CA LEU A 466 -8.23 -20.64 -17.96
C LEU A 466 -8.91 -21.43 -19.08
N VAL A 467 -10.24 -21.40 -19.14
CA VAL A 467 -11.03 -22.04 -20.20
C VAL A 467 -11.72 -20.96 -21.04
N ASP A 468 -11.51 -20.99 -22.35
CA ASP A 468 -12.20 -20.17 -23.35
C ASP A 468 -13.29 -20.98 -24.06
N THR A 469 -14.55 -20.72 -23.76
CA THR A 469 -15.69 -21.43 -24.35
C THR A 469 -16.00 -21.02 -25.80
N LYS A 470 -15.31 -20.02 -26.37
CA LYS A 470 -15.46 -19.62 -27.79
C LYS A 470 -14.49 -20.36 -28.69
N SER A 471 -13.27 -20.62 -28.21
CA SER A 471 -12.24 -21.40 -28.92
C SER A 471 -12.18 -22.86 -28.49
N ASN A 472 -12.86 -23.22 -27.39
CA ASN A 472 -12.77 -24.52 -26.71
C ASN A 472 -11.32 -24.89 -26.32
N THR A 473 -10.56 -23.88 -25.86
CA THR A 473 -9.18 -24.04 -25.39
C THR A 473 -9.13 -24.04 -23.86
N GLU A 474 -8.33 -24.92 -23.27
CA GLU A 474 -7.93 -24.87 -21.86
C GLU A 474 -6.44 -24.52 -21.77
N ILE A 475 -6.09 -23.54 -20.93
CA ILE A 475 -4.74 -22.98 -20.78
C ILE A 475 -4.31 -23.16 -19.33
N ASN A 476 -3.28 -23.97 -19.07
CA ASN A 476 -2.71 -24.10 -17.72
C ASN A 476 -1.91 -22.84 -17.39
N ILE A 477 -2.44 -22.00 -16.49
CA ILE A 477 -1.84 -20.69 -16.19
C ILE A 477 -0.60 -20.78 -15.29
N LEU A 478 -0.32 -21.96 -14.72
CA LEU A 478 0.89 -22.17 -13.92
C LEU A 478 2.13 -22.31 -14.81
N THR A 479 1.98 -22.90 -15.99
CA THR A 479 3.03 -23.06 -17.01
C THR A 479 3.03 -21.91 -18.02
N GLU A 480 1.85 -21.55 -18.55
CA GLU A 480 1.72 -20.44 -19.49
C GLU A 480 1.78 -19.09 -18.78
N ARG A 481 2.22 -18.05 -19.50
CA ARG A 481 2.31 -16.68 -18.95
C ARG A 481 1.38 -15.68 -19.62
N THR A 482 0.91 -15.96 -20.83
CA THR A 482 -0.08 -15.12 -21.53
C THR A 482 -1.08 -15.95 -22.32
N TYR A 483 -2.22 -15.35 -22.67
CA TYR A 483 -3.15 -15.90 -23.67
C TYR A 483 -3.75 -14.76 -24.50
N LEU A 484 -3.42 -14.73 -25.80
CA LEU A 484 -3.89 -13.73 -26.76
C LEU A 484 -5.22 -14.17 -27.39
N PHE A 485 -6.20 -13.26 -27.45
CA PHE A 485 -7.49 -13.52 -28.08
C PHE A 485 -8.12 -12.24 -28.65
N ASN A 486 -8.94 -12.39 -29.70
CA ASN A 486 -9.80 -11.29 -30.15
C ASN A 486 -11.01 -11.17 -29.22
N HIS A 487 -11.16 -10.04 -28.54
CA HIS A 487 -12.40 -9.64 -27.88
C HIS A 487 -13.44 -9.26 -28.94
N THR A 488 -14.71 -9.53 -28.67
CA THR A 488 -15.82 -9.17 -29.54
C THR A 488 -17.01 -8.83 -28.65
N ALA A 489 -17.47 -7.59 -28.71
CA ALA A 489 -18.59 -7.12 -27.92
C ALA A 489 -19.90 -7.69 -28.48
N GLU A 490 -20.65 -8.45 -27.67
CA GLU A 490 -21.91 -9.09 -28.09
C GLU A 490 -22.92 -8.10 -28.72
N ARG A 491 -22.84 -6.81 -28.31
CA ARG A 491 -23.53 -5.65 -28.87
C ARG A 491 -22.67 -4.41 -28.59
N ARG A 492 -22.86 -3.32 -29.36
CA ARG A 492 -22.33 -1.98 -29.05
C ARG A 492 -23.00 -1.42 -27.79
N LYS A 493 -22.55 -1.86 -26.61
CA LYS A 493 -22.97 -1.33 -25.31
C LYS A 493 -22.28 0.04 -25.12
N ALA A 494 -22.97 0.99 -24.49
CA ALA A 494 -22.28 2.17 -23.95
C ALA A 494 -21.53 1.75 -22.68
N ALA A 495 -20.34 2.31 -22.45
CA ALA A 495 -19.64 2.18 -21.17
C ALA A 495 -20.55 2.69 -20.05
N PRO A 496 -20.53 2.08 -18.84
CA PRO A 496 -21.38 2.44 -17.70
C PRO A 496 -21.54 3.95 -17.43
N ASN A 497 -20.50 4.75 -17.72
CA ASN A 497 -20.46 6.19 -17.50
C ASN A 497 -20.43 7.06 -18.78
N ASN A 498 -20.74 6.55 -19.99
CA ASN A 498 -20.62 7.33 -21.23
C ASN A 498 -21.74 8.35 -21.48
N VAL A 499 -22.07 9.14 -20.47
CA VAL A 499 -22.88 10.35 -20.61
C VAL A 499 -22.28 11.43 -19.71
N LEU A 500 -21.77 12.51 -20.29
CA LEU A 500 -21.27 13.71 -19.60
C LEU A 500 -22.39 14.52 -18.88
N ARG A 501 -23.52 13.86 -18.59
CA ARG A 501 -24.70 14.38 -17.88
C ARG A 501 -25.28 13.38 -16.86
N SER A 502 -24.63 12.23 -16.59
CA SER A 502 -25.04 11.31 -15.53
C SER A 502 -23.90 10.95 -14.59
N LYS A 503 -24.17 11.06 -13.28
CA LYS A 503 -23.32 10.63 -12.16
C LYS A 503 -22.91 9.14 -12.28
N PRO A 504 -21.79 8.69 -11.67
CA PRO A 504 -21.21 7.36 -11.91
C PRO A 504 -22.17 6.20 -11.62
N LYS A 505 -22.08 5.12 -12.40
CA LYS A 505 -22.96 3.95 -12.26
C LYS A 505 -22.23 2.73 -11.71
N ILE A 506 -22.29 2.55 -10.39
CA ILE A 506 -22.15 1.22 -9.79
C ILE A 506 -23.24 0.34 -10.41
N THR A 507 -22.83 -0.65 -11.21
CA THR A 507 -23.74 -1.50 -11.97
C THR A 507 -23.41 -2.97 -11.74
N VAL A 508 -24.05 -3.58 -10.75
CA VAL A 508 -24.10 -5.04 -10.63
C VAL A 508 -25.02 -5.58 -11.74
N LYS A 509 -24.43 -5.80 -12.92
CA LYS A 509 -25.14 -6.36 -14.07
C LYS A 509 -24.95 -7.87 -14.11
N ALA A 510 -26.07 -8.60 -14.02
CA ALA A 510 -26.12 -10.02 -14.34
C ALA A 510 -25.64 -10.24 -15.79
N SER A 511 -24.50 -10.91 -15.95
CA SER A 511 -23.93 -11.22 -17.27
C SER A 511 -24.70 -12.34 -17.98
N SER A 512 -24.66 -12.31 -19.31
CA SER A 512 -24.78 -13.50 -20.18
C SER A 512 -23.66 -14.52 -19.85
N LYS A 513 -23.78 -15.76 -20.37
CA LYS A 513 -22.75 -16.80 -20.23
C LYS A 513 -21.34 -16.23 -20.47
N ASN A 514 -20.51 -16.20 -19.43
CA ASN A 514 -19.13 -15.76 -19.52
C ASN A 514 -18.35 -16.65 -20.51
N ARG A 515 -17.69 -16.04 -21.50
CA ARG A 515 -16.79 -16.74 -22.43
C ARG A 515 -15.62 -17.41 -21.71
N PHE A 516 -15.14 -16.79 -20.64
CA PHE A 516 -13.99 -17.22 -19.88
C PHE A 516 -14.39 -17.65 -18.48
N TYR A 517 -13.80 -18.73 -17.99
CA TYR A 517 -13.83 -19.10 -16.59
C TYR A 517 -12.52 -19.77 -16.18
N LEU A 518 -12.16 -19.68 -14.91
CA LEU A 518 -11.10 -20.50 -14.33
C LEU A 518 -11.68 -21.82 -13.85
N ARG A 519 -11.04 -22.94 -14.16
CA ARG A 519 -11.19 -24.20 -13.43
C ARG A 519 -10.00 -24.34 -12.48
N ILE A 520 -10.27 -24.61 -11.21
CA ILE A 520 -9.25 -24.94 -10.22
C ILE A 520 -9.52 -26.35 -9.75
N ASP A 521 -8.70 -27.28 -10.18
CA ASP A 521 -8.77 -28.69 -9.79
C ASP A 521 -7.87 -28.89 -8.55
N PRO A 522 -8.41 -29.31 -7.40
CA PRO A 522 -7.64 -29.36 -6.15
C PRO A 522 -6.54 -30.43 -6.14
N GLY A 523 -6.66 -31.48 -6.96
CA GLY A 523 -5.82 -32.67 -6.86
C GLY A 523 -6.20 -33.56 -5.67
N THR A 524 -5.45 -34.65 -5.46
CA THR A 524 -5.77 -35.69 -4.45
C THR A 524 -5.27 -35.37 -3.03
N GLU A 525 -4.37 -34.39 -2.87
CA GLU A 525 -3.74 -34.03 -1.59
C GLU A 525 -4.42 -32.82 -0.89
N ALA A 526 -5.58 -32.37 -1.39
CA ALA A 526 -6.13 -31.04 -1.08
C ALA A 526 -6.91 -30.91 0.24
N SER A 527 -7.22 -32.02 0.91
CA SER A 527 -7.84 -32.00 2.24
C SER A 527 -6.86 -31.62 3.35
N ASP A 528 -5.55 -31.79 3.10
CA ASP A 528 -4.50 -31.80 4.11
C ASP A 528 -3.39 -30.80 3.77
N LEU A 529 -3.77 -29.60 3.30
CA LEU A 529 -2.82 -28.52 3.07
C LEU A 529 -2.20 -28.07 4.42
N PRO A 530 -0.88 -28.20 4.59
CA PRO A 530 -0.23 -28.00 5.87
C PRO A 530 -0.37 -26.55 6.37
N ASP A 531 -0.60 -26.41 7.67
CA ASP A 531 -0.53 -25.13 8.40
C ASP A 531 0.87 -24.88 8.98
N GLU A 532 1.62 -25.94 9.29
CA GLU A 532 3.00 -25.89 9.80
C GLU A 532 3.98 -26.65 8.90
N PHE A 533 5.26 -26.27 8.96
CA PHE A 533 6.33 -27.04 8.31
C PHE A 533 6.71 -28.23 9.19
N MET A 534 6.74 -29.44 8.62
CA MET A 534 7.01 -30.66 9.41
C MET A 534 7.91 -31.62 8.63
N LEU A 535 9.04 -31.98 9.23
CA LEU A 535 9.90 -33.07 8.78
C LEU A 535 9.38 -34.39 9.36
N SER A 536 8.86 -35.27 8.51
CA SER A 536 8.32 -36.57 8.95
C SER A 536 9.46 -37.55 9.30
N GLN A 537 9.13 -38.61 10.03
CA GLN A 537 10.04 -39.74 10.19
C GLN A 537 10.19 -40.46 8.82
N ASN A 538 11.41 -40.82 8.46
CA ASN A 538 11.70 -41.51 7.21
C ASN A 538 11.12 -42.93 7.22
N TYR A 539 10.76 -43.45 6.05
CA TYR A 539 10.17 -44.79 5.91
C TYR A 539 10.78 -45.56 4.72
N PRO A 540 11.19 -46.83 4.91
CA PRO A 540 11.25 -47.57 6.18
C PRO A 540 12.32 -46.99 7.13
N ASN A 541 12.27 -47.37 8.41
CA ASN A 541 13.33 -47.09 9.39
C ASN A 541 13.29 -48.16 10.52
N PRO A 542 14.31 -49.01 10.69
CA PRO A 542 15.55 -49.08 9.89
C PRO A 542 15.32 -49.36 8.41
N PHE A 543 16.32 -49.07 7.58
CA PHE A 543 16.23 -49.19 6.12
C PHE A 543 17.46 -49.87 5.51
N ASN A 544 17.32 -50.41 4.30
CA ASN A 544 18.38 -51.07 3.53
C ASN A 544 18.02 -51.13 2.02
N PRO A 545 18.82 -50.57 1.09
CA PRO A 545 19.79 -49.50 1.26
C PRO A 545 19.17 -48.10 1.11
N SER A 546 17.90 -47.98 0.66
CA SER A 546 17.22 -46.69 0.45
C SER A 546 16.03 -46.46 1.40
N THR A 547 15.68 -45.18 1.58
CA THR A 547 14.55 -44.73 2.41
C THR A 547 13.92 -43.47 1.85
N LYS A 548 12.63 -43.27 2.07
CA LYS A 548 11.91 -42.05 1.67
C LYS A 548 11.78 -41.11 2.86
N ILE A 549 12.12 -39.85 2.63
CA ILE A 549 12.03 -38.74 3.59
C ILE A 549 10.90 -37.82 3.11
N LYS A 550 9.82 -37.77 3.90
CA LYS A 550 8.65 -36.91 3.65
C LYS A 550 8.73 -35.64 4.49
N PHE A 551 8.33 -34.51 3.93
CA PHE A 551 8.13 -33.27 4.68
C PHE A 551 6.99 -32.42 4.11
N THR A 552 6.51 -31.47 4.90
CA THR A 552 5.48 -30.49 4.51
C THR A 552 6.01 -29.07 4.59
N LEU A 553 5.54 -28.20 3.69
CA LEU A 553 5.78 -26.76 3.67
C LEU A 553 4.42 -26.03 3.62
N PRO A 554 4.08 -25.17 4.59
CA PRO A 554 2.81 -24.43 4.59
C PRO A 554 2.79 -23.30 3.55
N VAL A 555 3.98 -22.85 3.16
CA VAL A 555 4.24 -21.75 2.22
C VAL A 555 5.33 -22.16 1.23
N GLN A 556 5.40 -21.46 0.09
CA GLN A 556 6.52 -21.59 -0.84
C GLN A 556 7.82 -21.15 -0.15
N SER A 557 8.90 -21.93 -0.27
CA SER A 557 10.16 -21.64 0.42
C SER A 557 11.36 -22.37 -0.17
N ASN A 558 12.53 -21.73 -0.07
CA ASN A 558 13.81 -22.41 -0.21
C ASN A 558 13.93 -23.51 0.86
N ALA A 559 14.05 -24.75 0.42
CA ALA A 559 14.11 -25.95 1.23
C ALA A 559 15.47 -26.64 1.04
N LEU A 560 16.26 -26.67 2.11
CA LEU A 560 17.55 -27.36 2.14
C LEU A 560 17.41 -28.62 3.00
N LEU A 561 17.35 -29.77 2.35
CA LEU A 561 17.28 -31.10 3.00
C LEU A 561 18.66 -31.76 2.92
N GLU A 562 19.29 -31.99 4.06
CA GLU A 562 20.65 -32.49 4.17
C GLU A 562 20.74 -33.72 5.08
N VAL A 563 21.67 -34.62 4.76
CA VAL A 563 21.97 -35.84 5.54
C VAL A 563 23.36 -35.74 6.15
N PHE A 564 23.49 -36.12 7.41
CA PHE A 564 24.71 -36.08 8.21
C PHE A 564 24.96 -37.43 8.88
N ASP A 565 26.22 -37.76 9.13
CA ASP A 565 26.58 -38.86 10.03
C ASP A 565 26.48 -38.43 11.50
N ILE A 566 26.70 -39.39 12.41
CA ILE A 566 26.67 -39.15 13.87
C ILE A 566 27.78 -38.20 14.38
N LEU A 567 28.79 -37.90 13.56
CA LEU A 567 29.84 -36.92 13.86
C LEU A 567 29.50 -35.51 13.32
N GLY A 568 28.31 -35.32 12.75
CA GLY A 568 27.88 -34.05 12.17
C GLY A 568 28.52 -33.72 10.82
N ARG A 569 29.18 -34.67 10.15
CA ARG A 569 29.75 -34.47 8.82
C ARG A 569 28.63 -34.60 7.78
N LYS A 570 28.51 -33.64 6.86
CA LYS A 570 27.51 -33.73 5.78
C LYS A 570 27.88 -34.84 4.79
N ILE A 571 26.93 -35.75 4.56
CA ILE A 571 27.06 -36.92 3.69
C ILE A 571 26.31 -36.71 2.36
N ALA A 572 25.16 -36.02 2.40
CA ALA A 572 24.39 -35.70 1.20
C ALA A 572 23.59 -34.39 1.35
N THR A 573 23.19 -33.83 0.21
CA THR A 573 22.14 -32.82 0.09
C THR A 573 21.12 -33.36 -0.91
N LEU A 574 19.88 -33.52 -0.47
CA LEU A 574 18.80 -34.18 -1.20
C LEU A 574 17.89 -33.16 -1.90
N ALA A 575 17.67 -32.01 -1.25
CA ALA A 575 16.98 -30.85 -1.80
C ALA A 575 17.79 -29.59 -1.44
N SER A 576 17.82 -28.59 -2.34
CA SER A 576 18.46 -27.29 -2.11
C SER A 576 17.88 -26.25 -3.07
N GLU A 577 16.55 -26.16 -3.11
CA GLU A 577 15.79 -25.47 -4.15
C GLU A 577 14.54 -24.78 -3.57
N GLU A 578 13.92 -23.88 -4.32
CA GLU A 578 12.65 -23.26 -3.93
C GLU A 578 11.49 -24.22 -4.24
N LEU A 579 10.82 -24.69 -3.19
CA LEU A 579 9.70 -25.63 -3.30
C LEU A 579 8.36 -24.94 -3.02
N PRO A 580 7.28 -25.32 -3.75
CA PRO A 580 5.93 -24.82 -3.50
C PRO A 580 5.35 -25.34 -2.17
N ALA A 581 4.22 -24.76 -1.75
CA ALA A 581 3.47 -25.25 -0.60
C ALA A 581 2.92 -26.66 -0.83
N GLY A 582 2.71 -27.41 0.25
CA GLY A 582 2.22 -28.78 0.24
C GLY A 582 3.24 -29.80 0.72
N GLN A 583 3.19 -30.99 0.15
CA GLN A 583 3.88 -32.18 0.63
C GLN A 583 4.96 -32.64 -0.35
N HIS A 584 6.16 -32.91 0.17
CA HIS A 584 7.35 -33.28 -0.59
C HIS A 584 7.93 -34.60 -0.11
N ILE A 585 8.45 -35.42 -1.02
CA ILE A 585 9.04 -36.72 -0.73
C ILE A 585 10.33 -36.90 -1.55
N TYR A 586 11.46 -37.04 -0.87
CA TYR A 586 12.75 -37.33 -1.48
C TYR A 586 13.21 -38.73 -1.07
N GLU A 587 13.84 -39.47 -1.99
CA GLU A 587 14.46 -40.76 -1.69
C GLU A 587 15.96 -40.59 -1.48
N TRP A 588 16.50 -41.24 -0.45
CA TRP A 588 17.94 -41.32 -0.21
C TRP A 588 18.41 -42.77 -0.38
N ASP A 589 19.30 -43.02 -1.34
CA ASP A 589 20.09 -44.25 -1.41
C ASP A 589 21.37 -44.11 -0.58
N ALA A 590 21.53 -45.00 0.40
CA ALA A 590 22.72 -45.10 1.24
C ALA A 590 23.57 -46.35 0.91
N SER A 591 23.42 -46.94 -0.28
CA SER A 591 24.19 -48.11 -0.76
C SER A 591 25.70 -48.01 -0.54
N ARG A 592 26.28 -46.81 -0.66
CA ARG A 592 27.71 -46.53 -0.48
C ARG A 592 28.13 -46.19 0.96
N GLN A 593 27.21 -46.21 1.91
CA GLN A 593 27.43 -45.82 3.31
C GLN A 593 27.56 -47.04 4.24
N SER A 594 28.04 -46.84 5.47
CA SER A 594 28.18 -47.90 6.48
C SER A 594 26.92 -48.02 7.34
N SER A 595 26.58 -49.23 7.78
CA SER A 595 25.47 -49.44 8.73
C SER A 595 25.68 -48.61 10.00
N GLY A 596 24.63 -47.94 10.48
CA GLY A 596 24.74 -46.99 11.59
C GLY A 596 23.61 -45.96 11.65
N VAL A 597 23.75 -45.00 12.56
CA VAL A 597 22.79 -43.90 12.76
C VAL A 597 23.22 -42.67 11.98
N TYR A 598 22.27 -42.13 11.21
CA TYR A 598 22.38 -40.89 10.46
C TYR A 598 21.35 -39.88 10.95
N LEU A 599 21.65 -38.59 10.79
CA LEU A 599 20.73 -37.50 11.02
C LEU A 599 20.32 -36.89 9.68
N TYR A 600 19.10 -36.39 9.58
CA TYR A 600 18.69 -35.57 8.45
C TYR A 600 18.01 -34.29 8.95
N ARG A 601 18.29 -33.19 8.25
CA ARG A 601 17.92 -31.83 8.62
C ARG A 601 17.21 -31.16 7.46
N LEU A 602 16.04 -30.60 7.72
CA LEU A 602 15.36 -29.67 6.84
C LEU A 602 15.57 -28.25 7.37
N VAL A 603 16.07 -27.35 6.53
CA VAL A 603 16.18 -25.91 6.77
C VAL A 603 15.25 -25.18 5.80
N THR A 604 14.49 -24.22 6.32
CA THR A 604 13.56 -23.37 5.55
C THR A 604 13.59 -21.94 6.10
N SER A 605 12.89 -21.02 5.44
CA SER A 605 12.60 -19.68 5.96
C SER A 605 11.83 -19.68 7.30
N GLN A 606 11.06 -20.75 7.57
CA GLN A 606 10.25 -20.93 8.78
C GLN A 606 11.04 -21.51 9.97
N GLY A 607 12.24 -22.08 9.72
CA GLY A 607 13.08 -22.65 10.75
C GLY A 607 13.78 -23.95 10.35
N ILE A 608 14.25 -24.69 11.36
CA ILE A 608 15.07 -25.91 11.20
C ILE A 608 14.43 -27.06 11.97
N GLN A 609 14.29 -28.23 11.33
CA GLN A 609 13.92 -29.48 11.99
C GLN A 609 14.94 -30.59 11.68
N ILE A 610 15.18 -31.46 12.66
CA ILE A 610 16.15 -32.57 12.59
C ILE A 610 15.47 -33.86 13.05
N LYS A 611 15.75 -34.96 12.35
CA LYS A 611 15.29 -36.32 12.67
C LYS A 611 16.47 -37.31 12.55
N ARG A 612 16.28 -38.55 13.03
CA ARG A 612 17.29 -39.63 13.00
C ARG A 612 16.81 -40.84 12.21
N MET A 613 17.74 -41.51 11.52
CA MET A 613 17.47 -42.72 10.74
C MET A 613 18.58 -43.76 10.89
N THR A 614 18.23 -45.05 10.76
CA THR A 614 19.15 -46.17 10.99
C THR A 614 19.32 -47.00 9.71
N LEU A 615 20.54 -47.02 9.16
CA LEU A 615 20.91 -47.91 8.06
C LEU A 615 21.34 -49.26 8.64
N ILE A 616 20.73 -50.34 8.16
CA ILE A 616 21.18 -51.72 8.36
C ILE A 616 21.55 -52.27 6.99
N LYS A 617 22.54 -53.17 6.92
CA LYS A 617 22.93 -53.88 5.71
C LYS A 617 22.83 -55.37 5.93
#